data_AF-A0A0S3QUZ5-F1
#
_entry.id   AF-A0A0S3QUZ5-F1
#
_cell.length_a   1.000
_cell.length_b   1.000
_cell.length_c   1.000
_cell.angle_alpha   90.00
_cell.angle_beta   90.00
_cell.angle_gamma   90.00
#
_symmetry.space_group_name_H-M   'P 1'
#
loop_
_entity.id
_entity.type
_entity.pdbx_description
1 polymer ?
#
loop_
_entity_poly.entity_id
_entity_poly.type
_entity_poly.pdbx_seq_one_letter_code
_entity_poly.pdbx_strand_id
1 'polypeptide(L)'
;MGKVKCVKFVCNICGEEHGCVNVDELVEQVKKSPAPVFTCPKCGEDGLAHINNVHLRVLVKYLELLNILWEAIEAEQEKLARHGVSVELIES
;
A
#
# COMPACT_ATOMS: atom_id res chain seq x y z
N MET A 1 -11.16 0.97 -11.96
CA MET A 1 -9.97 0.12 -11.73
C MET A 1 -9.55 0.25 -10.27
N GLY A 2 -8.77 -0.69 -9.74
CA GLY A 2 -8.56 -0.77 -8.29
C GLY A 2 -7.52 0.24 -7.77
N LYS A 3 -7.92 1.24 -6.99
CA LYS A 3 -6.98 1.92 -6.07
C LYS A 3 -6.72 0.97 -4.90
N VAL A 4 -5.46 0.74 -4.53
CA VAL A 4 -5.16 0.06 -3.26
C VAL A 4 -5.46 1.05 -2.13
N LYS A 5 -6.60 0.83 -1.47
CA LYS A 5 -7.10 1.69 -0.39
C LYS A 5 -6.48 1.35 0.96
N CYS A 6 -6.17 0.08 1.18
CA CYS A 6 -5.54 -0.35 2.42
C CYS A 6 -4.71 -1.62 2.27
N VAL A 7 -3.82 -1.82 3.23
CA VAL A 7 -2.98 -3.00 3.38
C VAL A 7 -3.25 -3.67 4.73
N LYS A 8 -3.23 -4.99 4.76
CA LYS A 8 -3.34 -5.79 5.99
C LYS A 8 -1.95 -6.26 6.39
N PHE A 9 -1.57 -6.04 7.64
CA PHE A 9 -0.32 -6.57 8.18
C PHE A 9 -0.61 -7.75 9.09
N VAL A 10 0.13 -8.84 8.93
CA VAL A 10 0.04 -10.00 9.81
C VAL A 10 1.36 -10.11 10.56
N CYS A 11 1.30 -10.14 11.89
CA CYS A 11 2.48 -10.34 12.70
C CYS A 11 2.92 -11.80 12.63
N ASN A 12 4.11 -12.07 12.10
CA ASN A 12 4.62 -13.44 11.99
C ASN A 12 5.04 -14.07 13.33
N ILE A 13 5.04 -13.30 14.44
CA ILE A 13 5.39 -13.79 15.77
C ILE A 13 4.14 -14.28 16.52
N CYS A 14 3.13 -13.42 16.69
CA CYS A 14 1.89 -13.77 17.41
C CYS A 14 0.73 -14.17 16.49
N GLY A 15 0.89 -14.08 15.17
CA GLY A 15 -0.19 -14.31 14.20
C GLY A 15 -1.25 -13.20 14.16
N GLU A 16 -1.06 -12.12 14.92
CA GLU A 16 -2.06 -11.06 15.02
C GLU A 16 -2.24 -10.35 13.68
N GLU A 17 -3.49 -10.25 13.27
CA GLU A 17 -3.86 -9.49 12.09
C GLU A 17 -4.16 -8.04 12.46
N HIS A 18 -3.39 -7.13 11.88
CA HIS A 18 -3.66 -5.71 11.91
C HIS A 18 -4.39 -5.38 10.62
N GLY A 19 -5.65 -5.00 10.76
CA GLY A 19 -6.63 -4.87 9.69
C GLY A 19 -6.27 -3.87 8.58
N CYS A 20 -7.29 -3.38 7.88
CA CYS A 20 -7.16 -2.48 6.73
C CYS A 20 -6.48 -1.14 7.12
N VAL A 21 -5.14 -1.08 7.07
CA VAL A 21 -4.35 0.14 7.27
C VAL A 21 -4.44 0.99 6.00
N ASN A 22 -5.03 2.18 6.11
CA ASN A 22 -5.22 3.06 4.97
C ASN A 22 -3.86 3.44 4.36
N VAL A 23 -3.74 3.30 3.04
CA VAL A 23 -2.49 3.61 2.32
C VAL A 23 -2.14 5.10 2.42
N ASP A 24 -3.13 5.99 2.31
CA ASP A 24 -2.91 7.43 2.37
C ASP A 24 -2.41 7.84 3.78
N GLU A 25 -2.96 7.26 4.84
CA GLU A 25 -2.49 7.47 6.23
C GLU A 25 -1.08 6.92 6.44
N LEU A 26 -0.80 5.74 5.89
CA LEU A 26 0.52 5.10 5.97
C LEU A 26 1.60 5.93 5.26
N VAL A 27 1.26 6.50 4.10
CA VAL A 27 2.10 7.46 3.37
C VAL A 27 2.42 8.68 4.23
N GLU A 28 1.41 9.27 4.88
CA GLU A 28 1.62 10.42 5.75
C GLU A 28 2.52 10.09 6.95
N GLN A 29 2.30 8.94 7.59
CA GLN A 29 3.10 8.50 8.74
C GLN A 29 4.58 8.30 8.35
N VAL A 30 4.84 7.67 7.20
CA VAL A 30 6.19 7.52 6.64
C VAL A 30 6.88 8.86 6.38
N LYS A 31 6.14 9.83 5.84
CA LYS A 31 6.66 11.17 5.50
C LYS A 31 6.94 12.01 6.76
N LYS A 32 6.09 11.91 7.79
CA LYS A 32 6.13 12.75 9.00
C LYS A 32 7.15 12.29 10.05
N SER A 33 7.50 11.00 10.12
CA SER A 33 8.30 10.47 11.24
C SER A 33 9.52 9.66 10.80
N PRO A 34 10.69 9.82 11.44
CA PRO A 34 11.81 8.88 11.35
C PRO A 34 11.61 7.62 12.21
N ALA A 35 10.62 7.62 13.11
CA ALA A 35 10.33 6.54 14.06
C ALA A 35 9.75 5.28 13.37
N PRO A 36 9.64 4.13 14.10
CA PRO A 36 8.99 2.96 13.55
C PRO A 36 7.55 3.24 13.14
N VAL A 37 7.27 3.01 11.87
CA VAL A 37 5.99 3.33 11.24
C VAL A 37 4.94 2.30 11.62
N PHE A 38 5.36 1.08 11.99
CA PHE A 38 4.46 0.03 12.42
C PHE A 38 5.11 -0.85 13.49
N THR A 39 4.40 -1.03 14.59
CA THR A 39 4.77 -1.94 15.69
C THR A 39 3.56 -2.80 16.02
N CYS A 40 3.75 -4.11 16.18
CA CYS A 40 2.68 -5.00 16.62
C CYS A 40 2.33 -4.72 18.10
N PRO A 41 1.11 -4.28 18.46
CA PRO A 41 0.71 -4.01 19.85
C PRO A 41 0.71 -5.24 20.77
N LYS A 42 0.56 -6.47 20.25
CA LYS A 42 0.57 -7.70 21.08
C LYS A 42 1.98 -8.20 21.40
N CYS A 43 2.85 -8.19 20.40
CA CYS A 43 4.21 -8.70 20.53
C CYS A 43 5.22 -7.60 20.94
N GLY A 44 4.81 -6.34 20.93
CA GLY A 44 5.70 -5.18 20.87
C GLY A 44 5.90 -4.41 22.17
N GLU A 45 5.77 -5.01 23.34
CA GLU A 45 6.21 -4.35 24.59
C GLU A 45 7.74 -4.15 24.63
N ASP A 46 8.53 -5.00 23.95
CA ASP A 46 10.01 -4.97 23.95
C ASP A 46 10.65 -4.49 22.63
N GLY A 47 9.88 -3.95 21.69
CA GLY A 47 10.40 -3.32 20.47
C GLY A 47 11.01 -4.25 19.40
N LEU A 48 11.11 -5.57 19.59
CA LEU A 48 11.84 -6.46 18.67
C LEU A 48 11.07 -6.92 17.41
N ALA A 49 9.78 -6.62 17.29
CA ALA A 49 9.00 -6.87 16.07
C ALA A 49 9.05 -5.66 15.12
N HIS A 50 10.24 -5.14 14.84
CA HIS A 50 10.41 -4.10 13.83
C HIS A 50 10.16 -4.72 12.45
N ILE A 51 9.02 -4.40 11.83
CA ILE A 51 9.02 -4.35 10.37
C ILE A 51 10.15 -3.39 10.03
N ASN A 52 11.18 -3.86 9.34
CA ASN A 52 12.29 -3.01 8.95
C ASN A 52 11.69 -1.77 8.26
N ASN A 53 11.82 -0.60 8.91
CA ASN A 53 11.21 0.63 8.45
C ASN A 53 11.63 0.96 7.02
N VAL A 54 12.81 0.54 6.60
CA VAL A 54 13.26 0.69 5.21
C VAL A 54 12.33 -0.07 4.27
N HIS A 55 11.99 -1.33 4.55
CA HIS A 55 11.08 -2.11 3.71
C HIS A 55 9.67 -1.56 3.71
N LEU A 56 9.16 -1.07 4.84
CA LEU A 56 7.84 -0.46 4.87
C LEU A 56 7.80 0.86 4.09
N ARG A 57 8.84 1.69 4.21
CA ARG A 57 8.99 2.92 3.41
C ARG A 57 9.06 2.61 1.92
N VAL A 58 9.78 1.56 1.53
CA VAL A 58 9.89 1.11 0.14
C VAL A 58 8.53 0.59 -0.37
N LEU A 59 7.84 -0.24 0.43
CA LEU A 59 6.49 -0.71 0.11
C LEU A 59 5.53 0.45 -0.13
N VAL A 60 5.53 1.45 0.76
CA VAL A 60 4.68 2.64 0.64
C VAL A 60 4.94 3.41 -0.65
N LYS A 61 6.21 3.58 -1.05
CA LYS A 61 6.55 4.20 -2.34
C LYS A 61 6.01 3.41 -3.52
N TYR A 62 6.05 2.08 -3.46
CA TYR A 62 5.49 1.24 -4.53
C TYR A 62 3.97 1.25 -4.56
N LEU A 63 3.30 1.34 -3.40
CA LEU A 63 1.85 1.52 -3.34
C LEU A 63 1.42 2.87 -3.94
N GLU A 64 2.15 3.96 -3.63
CA GLU A 64 1.94 5.27 -4.27
C GLU A 64 2.12 5.19 -5.79
N LEU A 65 3.23 4.58 -6.26
CA LEU A 65 3.51 4.41 -7.68
C LEU A 65 2.45 3.58 -8.39
N LEU A 66 1.99 2.50 -7.76
CA LEU A 66 0.99 1.61 -8.33
C LEU A 66 -0.37 2.31 -8.47
N ASN A 67 -0.77 3.11 -7.48
CA ASN A 67 -1.97 3.96 -7.57
C ASN A 67 -1.86 4.99 -8.71
N ILE A 68 -0.71 5.65 -8.86
CA ILE A 68 -0.46 6.58 -9.98
C ILE A 68 -0.55 5.85 -11.32
N LEU A 69 -0.01 4.63 -11.42
CA LEU A 69 -0.07 3.83 -12.64
C LEU A 69 -1.50 3.43 -12.98
N TRP A 70 -2.31 3.04 -11.99
CA TRP A 70 -3.74 2.77 -12.23
C TRP A 70 -4.47 4.00 -12.75
N GLU A 71 -4.27 5.17 -12.13
CA GLU A 71 -4.88 6.43 -12.59
C GLU A 71 -4.45 6.78 -14.03
N ALA A 72 -3.18 6.59 -14.37
CA ALA A 72 -2.67 6.84 -15.71
C ALA A 72 -3.28 5.88 -16.74
N ILE A 73 -3.40 4.59 -16.42
CA ILE A 73 -4.04 3.60 -17.30
C ILE A 73 -5.52 3.93 -17.48
N GLU A 74 -6.25 4.29 -16.41
CA GLU A 74 -7.66 4.68 -16.50
C GLU A 74 -7.84 5.88 -17.45
N ALA A 75 -6.97 6.90 -17.33
CA ALA A 75 -7.01 8.07 -18.19
C ALA A 75 -6.77 7.74 -19.67
N GLU A 76 -5.86 6.80 -19.98
CA GLU A 76 -5.63 6.35 -21.35
C GLU A 76 -6.77 5.46 -21.88
N GLN A 77 -7.35 4.60 -21.04
CA GLN A 77 -8.53 3.83 -21.40
C GLN A 77 -9.71 4.73 -21.72
N GLU A 78 -9.93 5.81 -20.96
CA GLU A 78 -10.95 6.81 -21.24
C GLU A 78 -10.69 7.52 -22.59
N LYS A 79 -9.44 7.89 -22.87
CA LYS A 79 -9.05 8.44 -24.18
C LYS A 79 -9.37 7.48 -25.31
N LEU A 80 -9.06 6.19 -25.18
CA LEU A 80 -9.34 5.17 -26.19
C LEU A 80 -10.84 4.91 -26.36
N ALA A 81 -11.59 4.91 -25.27
CA ALA A 81 -13.04 4.77 -25.29
C ALA A 81 -13.71 5.89 -26.10
N ARG A 82 -13.20 7.12 -26.02
CA ARG A 82 -13.65 8.25 -26.87
C ARG A 82 -13.40 8.02 -28.37
N HIS A 83 -12.50 7.11 -28.73
CA HIS A 83 -12.22 6.69 -30.10
C HIS A 83 -12.88 5.35 -30.46
N GLY A 84 -13.82 4.86 -29.64
CA GLY A 84 -14.55 3.62 -29.89
C GLY A 84 -13.75 2.34 -29.64
N VAL A 85 -12.64 2.43 -28.90
CA VAL A 85 -11.79 1.28 -28.56
C VAL A 85 -11.95 0.95 -27.07
N SER A 86 -12.37 -0.27 -26.75
CA SER A 86 -12.36 -0.80 -25.39
C SER A 86 -11.09 -1.61 -25.14
N VAL A 87 -10.48 -1.42 -23.97
CA VAL A 87 -9.29 -2.16 -23.54
C VAL A 87 -9.67 -3.03 -22.34
N GLU A 88 -9.28 -4.31 -22.39
CA GLU A 88 -9.42 -5.26 -21.30
C GLU A 88 -8.03 -5.71 -20.85
N LEU A 89 -7.78 -5.71 -19.54
CA LEU A 89 -6.51 -6.19 -18.96
C LEU A 89 -6.70 -7.64 -18.55
N ILE A 90 -5.89 -8.54 -19.10
CA ILE A 90 -5.93 -9.98 -18.79
C ILE A 90 -4.82 -10.28 -17.78
N GLU A 91 -5.20 -10.66 -16.57
CA GLU A 91 -4.28 -11.14 -15.53
C GLU A 91 -3.97 -12.62 -15.76
N SER A 92 -2.70 -13.03 -15.61
CA SER A 92 -2.21 -14.40 -15.82
C SER A 92 -2.05 -15.16 -14.51
#